data_AF-G9KXC7-F1
#
_entry.id   AF-G9KXC7-F1
#
_cell.length_a   1.000
_cell.length_b   1.000
_cell.length_c   1.000
_cell.angle_alpha   90.00
_cell.angle_beta   90.00
_cell.angle_gamma   90.00
#
_symmetry.space_group_name_H-M   'P 1'
#
loop_
_entity.id
_entity.type
_entity.pdbx_description
1 polymer ?
#
loop_
_entity_poly.entity_id
_entity_poly.type
_entity_poly.pdbx_seq_one_letter_code
_entity_poly.pdbx_strand_id
1 'polypeptide(L)'
;GQNLELEYASMEPSRQGKLSILSRQESSFFTLTFVPHGYTEVAKVPVAKSGRRLYNVRNPNASHSDSVLVQIDATEGSKVITLRSPLQIKNHFSIAFIIYKSVKNVKLLERIGVVRPEEEFHVPLDSYRCQLFI
;
A
#
# COMPACT_ATOMS: atom_id res chain seq x y z
N GLY A 1 -5.48 -2.16 12.18
CA GLY A 1 -4.22 -2.13 11.41
C GLY A 1 -3.19 -2.93 12.16
N GLN A 2 -2.27 -3.58 11.46
CA GLN A 2 -1.10 -4.24 12.07
C GLN A 2 0.07 -3.23 12.04
N ASN A 3 0.79 -3.09 13.15
CA ASN A 3 1.96 -2.23 13.26
C ASN A 3 3.22 -3.09 13.21
N LEU A 4 4.20 -2.69 12.38
CA LEU A 4 5.51 -3.33 12.33
C LEU A 4 6.55 -2.30 12.81
N GLU A 5 7.18 -2.59 13.94
CA GLU A 5 8.30 -1.82 14.48
C GLU A 5 9.61 -2.42 13.95
N LEU A 6 10.48 -1.58 13.40
CA LEU A 6 11.76 -2.00 12.82
C LEU A 6 12.89 -1.34 13.61
N GLU A 7 13.70 -2.12 14.31
CA GLU A 7 14.98 -1.67 14.85
C GLU A 7 16.06 -1.72 13.76
N TYR A 8 16.79 -0.63 13.58
CA TYR A 8 17.83 -0.52 12.56
C TYR A 8 19.20 -0.85 13.14
N ALA A 9 19.90 -1.82 12.52
CA ALA A 9 21.32 -2.05 12.76
C ALA A 9 22.12 -1.52 11.56
N SER A 10 22.99 -0.54 11.80
CA SER A 10 23.93 -0.05 10.79
C SER A 10 25.01 -1.10 10.52
N MET A 11 25.21 -1.49 9.27
CA MET A 11 26.42 -2.20 8.86
C MET A 11 27.59 -1.20 8.78
N GLU A 12 28.68 -1.44 9.52
CA GLU A 12 29.89 -0.62 9.39
C GLU A 12 30.51 -0.80 7.99
N PRO A 13 30.78 0.29 7.24
CA PRO A 13 31.54 0.17 6.01
C PRO A 13 33.01 -0.10 6.33
N SER A 14 33.62 -1.02 5.57
CA SER A 14 35.05 -1.32 5.64
C SER A 14 35.88 -0.04 5.50
N ARG A 15 36.68 0.28 6.51
CA ARG A 15 37.44 1.52 6.67
C ARG A 15 38.33 1.82 5.45
N GLN A 16 37.99 2.86 4.68
CA GLN A 16 38.94 3.47 3.76
C GLN A 16 38.75 5.00 3.70
N GLY A 17 39.78 5.71 4.16
CA GLY A 17 40.06 7.11 3.78
C GLY A 17 39.23 8.20 4.46
N LYS A 18 39.84 8.86 5.45
CA LYS A 18 39.34 10.08 6.09
C LYS A 18 39.40 11.25 5.09
N LEU A 19 38.29 11.55 4.43
CA LEU A 19 38.02 12.82 3.75
C LEU A 19 36.70 13.35 4.28
N SER A 20 36.61 14.66 4.48
CA SER A 20 35.43 15.38 4.99
C SER A 20 34.24 15.19 4.05
N ILE A 21 33.54 14.08 4.23
CA ILE A 21 32.28 13.77 3.57
C ILE A 21 31.20 14.31 4.50
N LEU A 22 30.56 15.41 4.10
CA LEU A 22 29.17 15.65 4.51
C LEU A 22 28.46 14.33 4.29
N SER A 23 28.10 13.64 5.36
CA SER A 23 27.48 12.31 5.35
C SER A 23 26.20 12.41 4.53
N ARG A 24 26.33 12.20 3.21
CA ARG A 24 25.22 12.16 2.28
C ARG A 24 24.34 11.05 2.81
N GLN A 25 23.18 11.45 3.33
CA GLN A 25 22.24 10.59 4.03
C GLN A 25 22.21 9.19 3.42
N GLU A 26 22.69 8.20 4.18
CA GLU A 26 22.67 6.78 3.83
C GLU A 26 21.25 6.26 3.55
N SER A 27 20.22 7.08 3.85
CA SER A 27 18.82 6.79 3.60
C SER A 27 18.50 6.39 2.15
N SER A 28 19.32 6.81 1.17
CA SER A 28 19.10 6.48 -0.25
C SER A 28 19.26 5.01 -0.61
N PHE A 29 19.84 4.19 0.27
CA PHE A 29 20.06 2.76 0.03
C PHE A 29 19.06 1.84 0.72
N PHE A 30 18.17 2.35 1.57
CA PHE A 30 17.17 1.50 2.24
C PHE A 30 15.92 1.32 1.40
N THR A 31 15.63 0.07 1.12
CA THR A 31 14.39 -0.33 0.48
C THR A 31 13.62 -1.32 1.32
N LEU A 32 12.29 -1.25 1.27
CA LEU A 32 11.41 -2.25 1.86
C LEU A 32 10.75 -3.11 0.79
N THR A 33 10.42 -4.33 1.19
CA THR A 33 9.66 -5.29 0.39
C THR A 33 8.49 -5.78 1.23
N PHE A 34 7.30 -5.85 0.63
CA PHE A 34 6.09 -6.36 1.29
C PHE A 34 5.37 -7.33 0.36
N VAL A 35 4.67 -8.32 0.92
CA VAL A 35 3.94 -9.33 0.14
C VAL A 35 2.46 -9.31 0.53
N PRO A 36 1.58 -8.67 -0.25
CA PRO A 36 0.15 -8.78 -0.02
C PRO A 36 -0.29 -10.23 -0.18
N HIS A 37 -1.17 -10.70 0.71
CA HIS A 37 -1.60 -12.09 0.70
C HIS A 37 -2.26 -12.46 -0.65
N GLY A 38 -1.76 -13.51 -1.30
CA GLY A 38 -2.25 -13.97 -2.61
C GLY A 38 -1.70 -13.21 -3.82
N TYR A 39 -0.73 -12.31 -3.61
CA TYR A 39 -0.12 -11.49 -4.65
C TYR A 39 1.41 -11.59 -4.65
N THR A 40 2.03 -11.20 -5.77
CA THR A 40 3.47 -10.99 -5.85
C THR A 40 3.94 -9.87 -4.93
N GLU A 41 5.21 -9.91 -4.56
CA GLU A 41 5.83 -8.89 -3.73
C GLU A 41 5.83 -7.49 -4.37
N VAL A 42 5.75 -6.47 -3.52
CA VAL A 42 6.08 -5.09 -3.81
C VAL A 42 7.52 -4.88 -3.37
N ALA A 43 8.47 -4.98 -4.31
CA ALA A 43 9.89 -4.91 -4.00
C ALA A 43 10.47 -3.50 -4.15
N LYS A 44 11.60 -3.28 -3.47
CA LYS A 44 12.47 -2.11 -3.65
C LYS A 44 11.77 -0.76 -3.42
N VAL A 45 10.86 -0.69 -2.46
CA VAL A 45 10.20 0.56 -2.06
C VAL A 45 11.22 1.50 -1.42
N PRO A 46 11.56 2.66 -2.01
CA PRO A 46 12.63 3.51 -1.51
C PRO A 46 12.18 4.30 -0.27
N VAL A 47 12.73 3.99 0.89
CA VAL A 47 12.32 4.60 2.17
C VAL A 47 12.72 6.09 2.26
N ALA A 48 13.80 6.48 1.60
CA ALA A 48 14.24 7.88 1.55
C ALA A 48 13.16 8.83 1.01
N LYS A 49 12.38 8.38 0.02
CA LYS A 49 11.46 9.25 -0.73
C LYS A 49 10.10 9.26 -0.07
N SER A 50 9.71 10.38 0.52
CA SER A 50 8.32 10.61 0.91
C SER A 50 7.44 10.78 -0.33
N GLY A 51 6.16 10.48 -0.18
CA GLY A 51 5.16 10.65 -1.23
C GLY A 51 4.31 9.40 -1.44
N ARG A 52 3.57 9.42 -2.55
CA ARG A 52 2.61 8.37 -2.92
C ARG A 52 3.02 7.76 -4.24
N ARG A 53 3.07 6.42 -4.32
CA ARG A 53 3.40 5.71 -5.55
C ARG A 53 2.59 4.43 -5.69
N LEU A 54 2.09 4.19 -6.90
CA LEU A 54 1.49 2.92 -7.27
C LEU A 54 2.57 1.89 -7.59
N TYR A 55 2.39 0.69 -7.07
CA TYR A 55 3.19 -0.48 -7.38
C TYR A 55 2.30 -1.56 -7.96
N ASN A 56 2.76 -2.19 -9.04
CA ASN A 56 2.04 -3.30 -9.64
C ASN A 56 2.31 -4.57 -8.86
N VAL A 57 1.25 -5.34 -8.65
CA VAL A 57 1.26 -6.66 -8.03
C VAL A 57 0.43 -7.61 -8.89
N ARG A 58 0.70 -8.90 -8.83
CA ARG A 58 -0.02 -9.90 -9.64
C ARG A 58 -0.53 -11.01 -8.75
N ASN A 59 -1.79 -11.36 -8.89
CA ASN A 59 -2.29 -12.62 -8.37
C ASN A 59 -1.88 -13.73 -9.35
N PRO A 60 -1.16 -14.78 -8.92
CA PRO A 60 -0.72 -15.87 -9.80
C PRO A 60 -1.84 -16.54 -10.60
N ASN A 61 -3.07 -16.49 -10.09
CA ASN A 61 -4.26 -17.07 -10.71
C ASN A 61 -4.97 -16.10 -11.67
N ALA A 62 -4.51 -14.86 -11.79
CA ALA A 62 -5.10 -13.82 -12.63
C ALA A 62 -4.21 -13.50 -13.84
N SER A 63 -4.84 -13.20 -14.98
CA SER A 63 -4.15 -12.78 -16.21
C SER A 63 -3.77 -11.30 -16.26
N HIS A 64 -4.11 -10.52 -15.23
CA HIS A 64 -3.88 -9.08 -15.15
C HIS A 64 -3.06 -8.71 -13.92
N SER A 65 -2.41 -7.55 -13.97
CA SER A 65 -1.69 -6.98 -12.83
C SER A 65 -2.57 -5.98 -12.09
N ASP A 66 -2.76 -6.19 -10.79
CA ASP A 66 -3.33 -5.22 -9.85
C ASP A 66 -2.30 -4.19 -9.41
N SER A 67 -2.74 -3.19 -8.67
CA SER A 67 -1.90 -2.11 -8.18
C SER A 67 -2.24 -1.80 -6.73
N VAL A 68 -1.22 -1.49 -5.94
CA VAL A 68 -1.36 -1.02 -4.56
C VAL A 68 -0.72 0.35 -4.43
N LEU A 69 -1.29 1.20 -3.58
CA LEU A 69 -0.72 2.51 -3.27
C LEU A 69 0.19 2.40 -2.06
N VAL A 70 1.46 2.74 -2.22
CA VAL A 70 2.38 2.92 -1.09
C VAL A 70 2.49 4.41 -0.82
N GLN A 71 2.15 4.81 0.40
CA GLN A 71 2.36 6.16 0.90
C GLN A 71 3.45 6.15 1.96
N ILE A 72 4.41 7.05 1.81
CA ILE A 72 5.49 7.28 2.77
C ILE A 72 5.36 8.72 3.26
N ASP A 73 4.89 8.88 4.48
CA ASP A 73 4.84 10.16 5.16
C ASP A 73 6.08 10.31 6.04
N ALA A 74 6.64 11.52 6.11
CA ALA A 74 7.80 11.81 6.94
C ALA A 74 7.53 13.02 7.83
N THR A 75 7.74 12.87 9.13
CA THR A 75 7.53 13.92 10.14
C THR A 75 8.67 13.87 11.14
N GLU A 76 9.43 14.96 11.26
CA GLU A 76 10.55 15.09 12.22
C GLU A 76 11.55 13.92 12.19
N GLY A 77 11.84 13.39 11.00
CA GLY A 77 12.75 12.26 10.81
C GLY A 77 12.11 10.88 10.96
N SER A 78 10.90 10.79 11.54
CA SER A 78 10.10 9.56 11.56
C SER A 78 9.41 9.34 10.20
N LYS A 79 9.28 8.09 9.78
CA LYS A 79 8.61 7.70 8.54
C LYS A 79 7.49 6.72 8.81
N VAL A 80 6.31 7.01 8.30
CA VAL A 80 5.14 6.11 8.33
C VAL A 80 4.88 5.62 6.92
N ILE A 81 4.91 4.30 6.74
CA ILE A 81 4.71 3.66 5.45
C ILE A 81 3.36 2.95 5.48
N THR A 82 2.42 3.42 4.65
CA THR A 82 1.06 2.89 4.59
C THR A 82 0.83 2.23 3.23
N LEU A 83 0.43 0.96 3.24
CA LEU A 83 -0.10 0.27 2.08
C LEU A 83 -1.61 0.54 2.00
N ARG A 84 -2.07 1.19 0.93
CA ARG A 84 -3.46 1.57 0.70
C ARG A 84 -4.05 0.89 -0.52
N SER A 85 -5.37 0.69 -0.48
CA SER A 85 -6.15 0.37 -1.67
C SER A 85 -6.02 1.52 -2.70
N PRO A 86 -5.94 1.20 -4.00
CA PRO A 86 -5.96 2.21 -5.05
C PRO A 86 -7.34 2.86 -5.23
N LEU A 87 -8.42 2.24 -4.72
CA LEU A 87 -9.79 2.75 -4.83
C LEU A 87 -10.40 2.96 -3.45
N GLN A 88 -10.79 4.20 -3.19
CA GLN A 88 -11.47 4.63 -1.97
C GLN A 88 -12.86 5.16 -2.32
N ILE A 89 -13.86 4.80 -1.53
CA ILE A 89 -15.24 5.26 -1.69
C ILE A 89 -15.58 6.07 -0.45
N LYS A 90 -15.86 7.36 -0.61
CA LYS A 90 -16.35 8.22 0.47
C LYS A 90 -17.88 8.35 0.36
N ASN A 91 -18.58 8.07 1.47
CA ASN A 91 -20.03 8.23 1.52
C ASN A 91 -20.38 9.67 1.89
N HIS A 92 -21.07 10.37 0.98
CA HIS A 92 -21.63 11.71 1.20
C HIS A 92 -23.15 11.72 1.38
N PHE A 93 -23.79 10.55 1.35
CA PHE A 93 -25.20 10.42 1.71
C PHE A 93 -25.38 10.50 3.22
N SER A 94 -26.56 10.93 3.66
CA SER A 94 -26.97 10.92 5.07
C SER A 94 -27.33 9.53 5.60
N ILE A 95 -27.29 8.50 4.74
CA ILE A 95 -27.58 7.10 5.09
C ILE A 95 -26.41 6.19 4.74
N ALA A 96 -26.29 5.07 5.45
CA ALA A 96 -25.31 4.04 5.13
C ALA A 96 -25.77 3.22 3.90
N PHE A 97 -24.83 2.79 3.07
CA PHE A 97 -25.08 1.86 1.96
C PHE A 97 -24.10 0.68 2.00
N ILE A 98 -24.48 -0.41 1.32
CA ILE A 98 -23.69 -1.64 1.26
C ILE A 98 -23.01 -1.70 -0.09
N ILE A 99 -21.70 -1.94 -0.12
CA ILE A 99 -21.02 -2.16 -1.39
C ILE A 99 -21.05 -3.65 -1.73
N TYR A 100 -21.43 -3.94 -2.96
CA TYR A 100 -21.37 -5.27 -3.55
C TYR A 100 -20.38 -5.31 -4.72
N LYS A 101 -19.71 -6.44 -4.92
CA LYS A 101 -18.97 -6.75 -6.15
C LYS A 101 -19.72 -7.78 -6.98
N SER A 102 -19.70 -7.62 -8.30
CA SER A 102 -20.14 -8.67 -9.21
C SER A 102 -19.13 -9.82 -9.23
N VAL A 103 -19.61 -11.03 -8.99
CA VAL A 103 -18.82 -12.25 -9.11
C VAL A 103 -18.94 -12.77 -10.54
N LYS A 104 -17.82 -12.76 -11.27
CA LYS A 104 -17.74 -13.31 -12.62
C LYS A 104 -18.16 -14.78 -12.59
N ASN A 105 -18.89 -15.22 -13.60
CA ASN A 105 -19.36 -16.60 -13.84
C ASN A 105 -20.63 -17.05 -13.10
N VAL A 106 -21.10 -16.35 -12.07
CA VAL A 106 -22.29 -16.79 -11.29
C VAL A 106 -23.43 -15.77 -11.22
N LYS A 107 -23.34 -14.62 -11.92
CA LYS A 107 -24.33 -13.52 -11.90
C LYS A 107 -24.80 -13.15 -10.46
N LEU A 108 -23.91 -13.30 -9.48
CA LEU A 108 -24.18 -13.06 -8.08
C LEU A 108 -23.49 -11.78 -7.63
N LEU A 109 -24.12 -11.07 -6.71
CA LEU A 109 -23.53 -9.94 -5.99
C LEU A 109 -23.01 -10.42 -4.64
N GLU A 110 -21.71 -10.25 -4.42
CA GLU A 110 -21.06 -10.53 -3.13
C GLU A 110 -20.90 -9.22 -2.36
N ARG A 111 -21.39 -9.19 -1.12
CA ARG A 111 -21.24 -8.04 -0.23
C ARG A 111 -19.77 -7.92 0.21
N ILE A 112 -19.17 -6.75 0.02
CA ILE A 112 -17.78 -6.48 0.42
C ILE A 112 -17.65 -5.47 1.57
N GLY A 113 -18.69 -4.69 1.89
CA GLY A 113 -18.61 -3.73 3.00
C GLY A 113 -19.87 -2.90 3.20
N VAL A 114 -19.86 -2.08 4.25
CA VAL A 114 -20.86 -1.04 4.53
C VAL A 114 -20.12 0.28 4.66
N VAL A 115 -20.64 1.36 4.09
CA VAL A 115 -20.06 2.69 4.20
C VAL A 115 -21.04 3.60 4.92
N ARG A 116 -20.71 4.03 6.14
CA ARG A 116 -21.56 4.95 6.92
C ARG A 116 -21.39 6.39 6.42
N PRO A 117 -22.32 7.31 6.75
CA PRO A 117 -22.18 8.71 6.36
C PRO A 117 -20.82 9.30 6.76
N GLU A 118 -20.19 10.03 5.84
CA GLU A 118 -18.86 10.63 5.94
C GLU A 118 -17.68 9.65 6.13
N GLU A 119 -17.93 8.34 6.13
CA GLU A 119 -16.90 7.32 6.21
C GLU A 119 -16.22 7.08 4.85
N GLU A 120 -14.94 6.72 4.90
CA GLU A 120 -14.18 6.27 3.74
C GLU A 120 -14.02 4.75 3.79
N PHE A 121 -14.41 4.07 2.73
CA PHE A 121 -14.23 2.65 2.55
C PHE A 121 -13.09 2.36 1.57
N HIS A 122 -12.10 1.59 2.03
CA HIS A 122 -11.01 1.12 1.18
C HIS A 122 -11.41 -0.18 0.48
N VAL A 123 -11.58 -0.12 -0.85
CA VAL A 123 -12.03 -1.30 -1.61
C VAL A 123 -10.95 -2.38 -1.58
N PRO A 124 -11.27 -3.65 -1.26
CA PRO A 124 -10.28 -4.73 -1.26
C PRO A 124 -9.55 -4.90 -2.61
N LEU A 125 -8.29 -5.33 -2.54
CA LEU A 125 -7.41 -5.43 -3.71
C LEU A 125 -7.93 -6.43 -4.77
N ASP A 126 -8.60 -7.49 -4.34
CA ASP A 126 -9.24 -8.49 -5.20
C ASP A 126 -10.57 -8.01 -5.81
N SER A 127 -11.04 -6.82 -5.40
CA SER A 127 -12.41 -6.38 -5.63
C SER A 127 -12.49 -5.06 -6.41
N TYR A 128 -11.47 -4.19 -6.34
CA TYR A 128 -11.54 -2.84 -6.94
C TYR A 128 -11.63 -2.80 -8.47
N ARG A 129 -11.28 -3.90 -9.15
CA ARG A 129 -11.42 -4.07 -10.60
C ARG A 129 -12.73 -4.75 -11.03
N CYS A 130 -13.55 -5.18 -10.07
CA CYS A 130 -14.90 -5.69 -10.36
C CYS A 130 -15.88 -4.55 -10.60
N GLN A 131 -17.02 -4.88 -11.21
CA GLN A 131 -18.15 -3.97 -11.20
C GLN A 131 -18.73 -3.89 -9.79
N LEU A 132 -18.80 -2.68 -9.24
CA LEU A 132 -19.29 -2.40 -7.89
C LEU A 132 -20.72 -1.83 -7.94
N PHE A 133 -21.51 -2.15 -6.91
CA PHE A 133 -22.90 -1.69 -6.73
C PHE A 133 -23.11 -1.19 -5.30
N ILE A 134 -24.05 -0.26 -5.11
CA ILE A 134 -24.42 0.33 -3.81
C ILE A 134 -25.92 0.14 -3.51
#